data_AF-A0A182EQI5-F1
#
_entry.id   AF-A0A182EQI5-F1
#
_cell.length_a   1.000
_cell.length_b   1.000
_cell.length_c   1.000
_cell.angle_alpha   90.00
_cell.angle_beta   90.00
_cell.angle_gamma   90.00
#
_symmetry.space_group_name_H-M   'P 1'
#
loop_
_entity.id
_entity.type
_entity.pdbx_description
1 polymer ?
#
loop_
_entity_poly.entity_id
_entity_poly.type
_entity_poly.pdbx_seq_one_letter_code
_entity_poly.pdbx_strand_id
1 'polypeptide(L)'
;MMKGRKEFLPPKYMTCSEAAKQLLEIVNQITEERLEPAYMPSTECVALARIGWDDQKIVFCSLKALCDVDMGPPLHSLIIPGDLHPIELDFLKSFPTS
;
A
#
# COMPACT_ATOMS: atom_id res chain seq x y z
N MET A 1 18.67 -38.69 3.34
CA MET A 1 18.00 -37.38 3.19
C MET A 1 18.04 -36.70 4.55
N MET A 2 18.97 -35.76 4.76
CA MET A 2 19.26 -35.21 6.10
C MET A 2 18.19 -34.19 6.53
N LYS A 3 17.32 -34.62 7.44
CA LYS A 3 16.44 -33.74 8.25
C LYS A 3 17.31 -32.98 9.26
N GLY A 4 17.27 -31.65 9.30
CA GLY A 4 17.76 -30.89 10.47
C GLY A 4 18.41 -29.54 10.27
N ARG A 5 18.64 -29.05 9.04
CA ARG A 5 19.20 -27.70 8.84
C ARG A 5 18.08 -26.65 8.82
N LYS A 6 18.02 -25.79 9.85
CA LYS A 6 17.18 -24.59 9.81
C LYS A 6 17.86 -23.60 8.87
N GLU A 7 17.47 -23.60 7.60
CA GLU A 7 17.87 -22.58 6.65
C GLU A 7 16.98 -21.35 6.85
N PHE A 8 17.57 -20.27 7.34
CA PHE A 8 16.88 -19.00 7.50
C PHE A 8 16.91 -18.29 6.14
N LEU A 9 15.74 -18.21 5.50
CA LEU A 9 15.57 -17.41 4.29
C LEU A 9 15.79 -15.92 4.62
N PRO A 10 16.27 -15.12 3.65
CA PRO A 10 16.32 -13.69 3.83
C PRO A 10 14.92 -13.14 4.13
N PRO A 11 14.82 -12.08 4.97
CA PRO A 11 13.54 -11.49 5.32
C PRO A 11 12.86 -10.94 4.07
N LYS A 12 11.60 -11.31 3.86
CA LYS A 12 10.76 -10.83 2.77
C LYS A 12 9.69 -9.92 3.35
N TYR A 13 9.72 -8.65 2.98
CA TYR A 13 8.71 -7.67 3.34
C TYR A 13 7.92 -7.28 2.09
N MET A 14 6.61 -7.17 2.23
CA MET A 14 5.74 -6.71 1.15
C MET A 14 5.85 -5.19 1.00
N THR A 15 5.90 -4.72 -0.24
CA THR A 15 5.87 -3.30 -0.57
C THR A 15 4.44 -2.76 -0.71
N CYS A 16 4.22 -1.46 -0.54
CA CYS A 16 2.92 -0.85 -0.84
C CYS A 16 2.49 -1.03 -2.31
N SER A 17 3.44 -1.02 -3.25
CA SER A 17 3.17 -1.29 -4.68
C SER A 17 2.63 -2.70 -4.90
N GLU A 18 3.25 -3.71 -4.28
CA GLU A 18 2.75 -5.10 -4.34
C GLU A 18 1.38 -5.24 -3.69
N ALA A 19 1.18 -4.62 -2.51
CA ALA A 19 -0.12 -4.63 -1.84
C ALA A 19 -1.21 -3.98 -2.72
N ALA A 20 -0.94 -2.83 -3.34
CA ALA A 20 -1.87 -2.16 -4.24
C ALA A 20 -2.23 -3.03 -5.45
N LYS A 21 -1.24 -3.69 -6.08
CA LYS A 21 -1.48 -4.61 -7.21
C LYS A 21 -2.39 -5.77 -6.82
N GLN A 22 -2.17 -6.39 -5.67
CA GLN A 22 -3.02 -7.48 -5.17
C GLN A 22 -4.45 -7.01 -4.89
N LEU A 23 -4.61 -5.83 -4.28
CA LEU A 23 -5.93 -5.26 -4.01
C LEU A 23 -6.68 -4.97 -5.32
N LEU A 24 -6.02 -4.45 -6.36
CA LEU A 24 -6.65 -4.23 -7.66
C LEU A 24 -7.03 -5.54 -8.37
N GLU A 25 -6.22 -6.58 -8.23
CA GLU A 25 -6.56 -7.92 -8.76
C GLU A 25 -7.83 -8.46 -8.09
N ILE A 26 -7.94 -8.32 -6.77
CA ILE A 26 -9.14 -8.70 -6.01
C ILE A 26 -10.37 -7.91 -6.48
N VAL A 27 -10.23 -6.59 -6.70
CA VAL A 27 -11.32 -5.75 -7.22
C VAL A 27 -11.81 -6.24 -8.58
N ASN A 28 -10.89 -6.60 -9.48
CA ASN A 28 -11.25 -7.13 -10.79
C ASN A 28 -12.02 -8.45 -10.65
N GLN A 29 -11.56 -9.37 -9.80
CA GLN A 29 -12.24 -10.65 -9.54
C GLN A 29 -13.66 -10.45 -8.98
N ILE A 30 -13.83 -9.60 -7.97
CA ILE A 30 -15.13 -9.28 -7.39
C ILE A 30 -16.08 -8.68 -8.44
N THR A 31 -15.55 -7.82 -9.31
CA THR A 31 -16.33 -7.18 -10.39
C THR A 31 -16.75 -8.21 -11.45
N GLU A 32 -15.88 -9.17 -11.79
CA GLU A 32 -16.20 -10.29 -12.69
C GLU A 32 -17.33 -11.19 -12.12
N GLU A 33 -17.34 -11.39 -10.80
CA GLU A 33 -18.42 -12.06 -10.06
C GLU A 33 -19.70 -11.21 -9.94
N ARG A 34 -19.72 -9.99 -10.51
CA ARG A 34 -20.82 -9.02 -10.46
C ARG A 34 -21.21 -8.61 -9.04
N LEU A 35 -20.23 -8.62 -8.13
CA LEU A 35 -20.35 -8.10 -6.77
C LEU A 35 -19.80 -6.67 -6.69
N GLU A 36 -20.20 -5.93 -5.67
CA GLU A 36 -19.71 -4.57 -5.42
C GLU A 36 -18.43 -4.63 -4.56
N PRO A 37 -17.28 -4.15 -5.06
CA PRO A 37 -16.05 -4.16 -4.30
C PRO A 37 -16.06 -3.06 -3.23
N ALA A 38 -15.42 -3.33 -2.09
CA ALA A 38 -15.33 -2.38 -0.98
C ALA A 38 -14.46 -1.14 -1.28
N TYR A 39 -13.66 -1.19 -2.33
CA TYR A 39 -12.78 -0.11 -2.78
C TYR A 39 -12.57 -0.21 -4.29
N MET A 40 -12.11 0.87 -4.91
CA MET A 40 -11.96 1.01 -6.35
C MET A 40 -10.54 1.45 -6.72
N PRO A 41 -10.13 1.36 -8.01
CA PRO A 41 -8.83 1.86 -8.44
C PRO A 41 -8.60 3.35 -8.15
N SER A 42 -9.68 4.13 -8.08
CA SER A 42 -9.67 5.56 -7.75
C SER A 42 -9.69 5.85 -6.25
N THR A 43 -9.87 4.84 -5.39
CA THR A 43 -9.90 5.04 -3.93
C THR A 43 -8.57 5.63 -3.47
N GLU A 44 -8.65 6.70 -2.68
CA GLU A 44 -7.47 7.36 -2.11
C GLU A 44 -6.87 6.48 -1.00
N CYS A 45 -5.56 6.43 -0.93
CA CYS A 45 -4.83 5.65 0.05
C CYS A 45 -3.56 6.38 0.50
N VAL A 46 -3.09 6.02 1.70
CA VAL A 46 -1.87 6.57 2.30
C VAL A 46 -0.83 5.45 2.39
N ALA A 47 0.27 5.61 1.67
CA ALA A 47 1.44 4.75 1.78
C ALA A 47 2.45 5.37 2.74
N LEU A 48 2.96 4.55 3.64
CA LEU A 48 3.92 4.92 4.67
C LEU A 48 5.15 4.02 4.54
N ALA A 49 6.34 4.60 4.62
CA ALA A 49 7.58 3.85 4.70
C ALA A 49 8.51 4.44 5.76
N ARG A 50 9.10 3.55 6.57
CA ARG A 50 10.15 3.86 7.55
C ARG A 50 9.81 5.05 8.46
N ILE A 51 8.56 5.12 8.94
CA ILE A 51 8.09 6.20 9.81
C ILE A 51 8.99 6.36 11.04
N GLY A 52 9.44 7.60 11.27
CA GLY A 52 10.40 7.93 12.33
C GLY A 52 11.88 7.80 11.95
N TRP A 53 12.19 7.42 10.70
CA TRP A 53 13.56 7.41 10.16
C TRP A 53 13.83 8.69 9.37
N ASP A 54 15.12 8.99 9.13
CA ASP A 54 15.54 10.19 8.37
C ASP A 54 15.02 10.17 6.93
N ASP A 55 14.82 8.98 6.36
CA ASP A 55 14.37 8.75 5.00
C ASP A 55 12.91 8.26 4.94
N GLN A 56 12.10 8.60 5.95
CA GLN A 56 10.68 8.30 5.97
C GLN A 56 9.96 8.87 4.74
N LYS A 57 8.94 8.17 4.26
CA LYS A 57 8.08 8.63 3.17
C LYS A 57 6.61 8.46 3.53
N ILE A 58 5.82 9.47 3.21
CA ILE A 58 4.36 9.48 3.31
C ILE A 58 3.85 9.96 1.96
N VAL A 59 3.07 9.12 1.28
CA VAL A 59 2.50 9.43 -0.04
C VAL A 59 1.00 9.21 0.01
N PHE A 60 0.25 10.25 -0.36
CA PHE A 60 -1.20 10.20 -0.49
C PHE A 60 -1.56 10.19 -1.98
N CYS A 61 -2.13 9.09 -2.47
CA CYS A 61 -2.48 8.94 -3.88
C CYS A 61 -3.60 7.91 -4.08
N SER A 62 -4.10 7.79 -5.31
CA SER A 62 -5.07 6.71 -5.64
C SER A 62 -4.43 5.33 -5.56
N LEU A 63 -5.22 4.30 -5.24
CA LEU A 63 -4.79 2.91 -5.21
C LEU A 63 -4.12 2.47 -6.52
N LYS A 64 -4.64 2.95 -7.66
CA LYS A 64 -4.04 2.73 -8.98
C LYS A 64 -2.66 3.37 -9.12
N ALA A 65 -2.49 4.60 -8.68
CA ALA A 65 -1.20 5.29 -8.75
C ALA A 65 -0.16 4.60 -7.85
N LEU A 66 -0.57 4.10 -6.68
CA LEU A 66 0.31 3.43 -5.72
C LEU A 66 1.03 2.20 -6.30
N CYS A 67 0.46 1.55 -7.31
CA CYS A 67 1.09 0.42 -7.99
C CYS A 67 2.48 0.75 -8.58
N ASP A 68 2.76 2.01 -8.90
CA ASP A 68 3.98 2.46 -9.56
C ASP A 68 4.87 3.34 -8.65
N VAL A 69 4.49 3.52 -7.38
CA VAL A 69 5.24 4.37 -6.44
C VAL A 69 6.37 3.58 -5.76
N ASP A 70 7.59 4.14 -5.81
CA ASP A 70 8.74 3.62 -5.08
C ASP A 70 8.89 4.28 -3.68
N MET A 71 8.45 3.53 -2.68
CA MET A 71 8.56 3.90 -1.27
C MET A 71 9.96 3.63 -0.67
N GLY A 72 10.88 3.04 -1.45
CA GLY A 72 12.23 2.69 -1.03
C GLY A 72 12.29 1.38 -0.24
N PRO A 73 13.27 1.22 0.67
CA PRO A 73 13.41 0.02 1.47
C PRO A 73 12.31 -0.16 2.53
N PRO A 74 12.02 -1.40 2.96
CA PRO A 74 11.06 -1.69 4.02
C PRO A 74 11.42 -1.01 5.36
N LEU A 75 10.49 -0.82 6.30
CA LEU A 75 9.12 -1.38 6.37
C LEU A 75 8.07 -0.44 5.77
N HIS A 76 7.09 -1.03 5.09
CA HIS A 76 5.98 -0.33 4.44
C HIS A 76 4.65 -0.61 5.16
N SER A 77 3.74 0.36 5.12
CA SER A 77 2.35 0.23 5.58
C SER A 77 1.42 0.96 4.62
N LEU A 78 0.24 0.38 4.36
CA LEU A 78 -0.79 0.94 3.50
C LEU A 78 -2.06 1.17 4.31
N ILE A 79 -2.63 2.36 4.22
CA ILE A 79 -3.88 2.74 4.86
C ILE A 79 -4.89 3.11 3.78
N ILE A 80 -6.08 2.51 3.85
CA ILE A 80 -7.26 2.94 3.09
C ILE A 80 -8.17 3.65 4.09
N PRO A 81 -8.20 5.00 4.11
CA PRO A 81 -9.06 5.73 5.00
C PRO A 81 -10.53 5.53 4.62
N GLY A 82 -11.42 5.68 5.60
CA GLY A 82 -12.86 5.84 5.34
C GLY A 82 -13.17 7.30 4.99
N ASP A 83 -14.27 7.82 5.53
CA ASP A 83 -14.61 9.23 5.37
C ASP A 83 -13.58 10.13 6.07
N LEU A 84 -12.91 10.97 5.30
CA LEU A 84 -11.94 11.95 5.79
C LEU A 84 -12.63 13.27 6.10
N HIS A 85 -12.37 13.83 7.27
CA HIS A 85 -12.71 15.22 7.56
C HIS A 85 -11.87 16.16 6.67
N PRO A 86 -12.39 17.33 6.24
CA PRO A 86 -11.63 18.25 5.38
C PRO A 86 -10.23 18.59 5.89
N ILE A 87 -10.06 18.73 7.21
CA ILE A 87 -8.75 18.99 7.82
C ILE A 87 -7.75 17.83 7.67
N GLU A 88 -8.23 16.58 7.70
CA GLU A 88 -7.40 15.40 7.50
C GLU A 88 -6.98 15.30 6.04
N LEU A 89 -7.91 15.60 5.11
CA LEU A 89 -7.62 15.65 3.69
C LEU A 89 -6.59 16.74 3.35
N ASP A 90 -6.74 17.94 3.91
CA ASP A 90 -5.78 19.04 3.71
C ASP A 90 -4.39 18.68 4.26
N PHE A 91 -4.34 18.00 5.41
CA PHE A 91 -3.09 17.47 5.96
C PHE A 91 -2.47 16.42 5.02
N LEU A 92 -3.25 15.45 4.53
CA LEU A 92 -2.76 14.41 3.62
C LEU A 92 -2.28 14.98 2.29
N LYS A 93 -2.95 15.99 1.75
CA LYS A 93 -2.57 16.69 0.52
C LYS A 93 -1.31 17.54 0.66
N SER A 94 -0.88 17.84 1.89
CA SER A 94 0.37 18.56 2.13
C SER A 94 1.61 17.70 1.86
N PHE A 95 1.45 16.37 1.82
CA PHE A 95 2.54 15.46 1.49
C PHE A 95 2.79 15.37 -0.02
N PRO A 96 4.06 15.22 -0.43
CA PRO A 96 4.40 15.07 -1.84
C PRO A 96 3.79 13.80 -2.44
N THR A 97 3.34 13.90 -3.69
CA THR A 97 2.66 12.81 -4.42
C THR A 97 3.63 11.87 -5.15
N SER A 98 4.95 12.14 -5.08
CA SER A 98 6.01 11.47 -5.84
C SER A 98 7.37 11.63 -5.17
#